data_AF-A0AA39D764-F1
#
_entry.id   AF-A0AA39D764-F1
#
_cell.length_a   1.000
_cell.length_b   1.000
_cell.length_c   1.000
_cell.angle_alpha   90.00
_cell.angle_beta   90.00
_cell.angle_gamma   90.00
#
_symmetry.space_group_name_H-M   'P 1'
#
loop_
_entity.id
_entity.type
_entity.pdbx_description
1 polymer ?
#
loop_
_entity_poly.entity_id
_entity_poly.type
_entity_poly.pdbx_seq_one_letter_code
_entity_poly.pdbx_strand_id
1 'polypeptide(L)'
;MYDIFVTNCNLCCYCLASSIYTNVNNIPVLNSTNFKKWKEHIIIVLGCMDLDYALREDRPADLTGASTVEQRVAMEKWERSNHMSLMIMKHSIPEAIRGAILEKSRAKTFLDQIAN
;
A
#
# COMPACT_ATOMS: atom_id res chain seq x y z
N MET A 1 -18.99 -29.29 -6.65
CA MET A 1 -18.81 -28.45 -5.44
C MET A 1 -17.44 -27.75 -5.44
N TYR A 2 -16.38 -28.36 -5.96
CA TYR A 2 -15.06 -27.74 -6.13
C TYR A 2 -15.02 -26.62 -7.19
N ASP A 3 -15.78 -26.73 -8.28
CA ASP A 3 -15.79 -25.70 -9.36
C ASP A 3 -16.43 -24.38 -8.97
N ILE A 4 -17.46 -24.38 -8.12
CA ILE A 4 -18.13 -23.14 -7.67
C ILE A 4 -17.18 -22.33 -6.79
N PHE A 5 -16.37 -22.99 -5.96
CA PHE A 5 -15.39 -22.33 -5.08
C PHE A 5 -14.23 -21.73 -5.89
N VAL A 6 -13.72 -22.46 -6.89
CA VAL A 6 -12.67 -21.97 -7.79
C VAL A 6 -13.16 -20.83 -8.69
N THR A 7 -14.39 -20.92 -9.20
CA THR A 7 -15.00 -19.87 -10.04
C THR A 7 -15.33 -18.62 -9.23
N ASN A 8 -15.82 -18.75 -7.99
CA ASN A 8 -16.01 -17.61 -7.07
C ASN A 8 -14.67 -17.01 -6.63
N CYS A 9 -13.64 -17.82 -6.38
CA CYS A 9 -12.31 -17.33 -6.04
C CYS A 9 -11.69 -16.57 -7.22
N ASN A 10 -11.80 -17.10 -8.44
CA ASN A 10 -11.37 -16.39 -9.65
C ASN A 10 -12.16 -15.10 -9.87
N LEU A 11 -13.49 -15.13 -9.76
CA LEU A 11 -14.33 -13.93 -9.89
C LEU A 11 -14.00 -12.89 -8.80
N CYS A 12 -13.73 -13.32 -7.56
CA CYS A 12 -13.28 -12.46 -6.47
C CYS A 12 -11.90 -11.86 -6.75
N CYS A 13 -10.94 -12.66 -7.25
CA CYS A 13 -9.62 -12.20 -7.66
C CYS A 13 -9.70 -11.19 -8.83
N TYR A 14 -10.57 -11.43 -9.82
CA TYR A 14 -10.80 -10.49 -10.93
C TYR A 14 -11.48 -9.20 -10.46
N CYS A 15 -12.48 -9.28 -9.58
CA CYS A 15 -13.13 -8.11 -8.99
C CYS A 15 -12.16 -7.29 -8.13
N LEU A 16 -11.31 -7.94 -7.33
CA LEU A 16 -10.27 -7.29 -6.54
C LEU A 16 -9.24 -6.63 -7.46
N ALA A 17 -8.72 -7.33 -8.47
CA ALA A 17 -7.75 -6.78 -9.42
C ALA A 17 -8.32 -5.58 -10.21
N SER A 18 -9.58 -5.66 -10.66
CA SER A 18 -10.28 -4.58 -11.35
C SER A 18 -10.52 -3.36 -10.44
N SER A 19 -10.88 -3.60 -9.18
CA SER A 19 -11.06 -2.55 -8.17
C SER A 19 -9.72 -1.87 -7.85
N ILE A 20 -8.64 -2.64 -7.70
CA ILE A 20 -7.28 -2.13 -7.51
C ILE A 20 -6.87 -1.26 -8.70
N TYR A 21 -7.03 -1.75 -9.93
CA TYR A 21 -6.68 -1.00 -11.14
C TYR A 21 -7.47 0.31 -11.24
N THR A 22 -8.78 0.28 -11.01
CA THR A 22 -9.64 1.47 -11.08
C THR A 22 -9.27 2.48 -10.00
N ASN A 23 -9.07 2.03 -8.76
CA ASN A 23 -8.72 2.91 -7.64
C ASN A 23 -7.34 3.55 -7.84
N VAL A 24 -6.34 2.77 -8.30
CA VAL A 24 -4.98 3.28 -8.51
C VAL A 24 -4.94 4.32 -9.64
N ASN A 25 -5.66 4.09 -10.74
CA ASN A 25 -5.70 5.04 -11.86
C ASN A 25 -6.50 6.32 -11.55
N ASN A 26 -7.40 6.29 -10.57
CA ASN A 26 -8.17 7.46 -10.15
C ASN A 26 -7.42 8.33 -9.12
N ILE A 27 -6.28 7.88 -8.60
CA ILE A 27 -5.44 8.72 -7.74
C ILE A 27 -4.91 9.88 -8.59
N PRO A 28 -5.13 11.14 -8.18
CA PRO A 28 -4.61 12.27 -8.93
C PRO A 28 -3.07 12.18 -8.97
N VAL A 29 -2.46 12.51 -10.10
CA VAL A 29 -1.00 12.61 -10.15
C VAL A 29 -0.54 13.74 -9.22
N LEU A 30 0.47 13.48 -8.39
CA LEU A 30 1.02 14.48 -7.47
C LEU A 30 1.62 15.65 -8.26
N ASN A 31 1.31 16.87 -7.81
CA ASN A 31 1.93 18.11 -8.28
C ASN A 31 2.20 19.06 -7.11
N SER A 32 2.76 20.23 -7.40
CA SER A 32 3.16 21.20 -6.37
C SER A 32 2.01 21.84 -5.59
N THR A 33 0.76 21.73 -6.04
CA THR A 33 -0.39 22.41 -5.42
C THR A 33 -1.42 21.46 -4.80
N ASN A 34 -1.37 20.16 -5.13
CA ASN A 34 -2.43 19.21 -4.78
C ASN A 34 -2.08 18.24 -3.65
N PHE A 35 -0.94 18.41 -2.97
CA PHE A 35 -0.44 17.44 -1.97
C PHE A 35 -1.50 17.01 -0.96
N LYS A 36 -2.25 17.95 -0.36
CA LYS A 36 -3.30 17.64 0.63
C LYS A 36 -4.37 16.70 0.06
N LYS A 37 -4.87 17.01 -1.14
CA LYS A 37 -5.90 16.21 -1.83
C LYS A 37 -5.36 14.86 -2.29
N TRP A 38 -4.11 14.84 -2.76
CA TRP A 38 -3.41 13.62 -3.14
C TRP A 38 -3.26 12.66 -1.95
N LYS A 39 -2.74 13.18 -0.82
CA LYS A 39 -2.57 12.41 0.42
C LYS A 39 -3.89 11.84 0.94
N GLU A 40 -4.95 12.65 0.95
CA GLU A 40 -6.28 12.20 1.36
C GLU A 40 -6.78 11.03 0.49
N HIS A 41 -6.66 11.14 -0.83
CA HIS A 41 -7.10 10.07 -1.74
C HIS A 41 -6.25 8.79 -1.57
N ILE A 42 -4.93 8.92 -1.39
CA ILE A 42 -4.05 7.79 -1.08
C ILE A 42 -4.50 7.06 0.19
N ILE A 43 -4.77 7.79 1.27
CA ILE A 43 -5.18 7.19 2.55
C ILE A 43 -6.52 6.45 2.39
N ILE A 44 -7.49 7.02 1.68
CA ILE A 44 -8.78 6.38 1.41
C ILE A 44 -8.60 5.08 0.62
N VAL A 45 -7.85 5.11 -0.49
CA VAL A 45 -7.64 3.93 -1.35
C VAL A 45 -6.93 2.82 -0.58
N LEU A 46 -5.88 3.15 0.17
CA LEU A 46 -5.14 2.17 0.96
C LEU A 46 -6.00 1.59 2.09
N GLY A 47 -6.82 2.40 2.75
CA GLY A 47 -7.75 1.95 3.78
C GLY A 47 -8.83 1.00 3.24
N CYS A 48 -9.43 1.32 2.08
CA CYS A 48 -10.41 0.45 1.42
C CYS A 48 -9.84 -0.92 1.03
N MET A 49 -8.51 -1.03 0.90
CA MET A 49 -7.79 -2.25 0.50
C MET A 49 -7.13 -2.99 1.68
N ASP A 50 -7.29 -2.51 2.92
CA ASP A 50 -6.56 -2.98 4.13
C ASP A 50 -5.03 -2.96 3.95
N LEU A 51 -4.52 -1.94 3.26
CA LEU A 51 -3.10 -1.73 2.97
C LEU A 51 -2.51 -0.54 3.71
N ASP A 52 -3.26 0.09 4.61
CA ASP A 52 -2.82 1.26 5.39
C ASP A 52 -2.21 0.87 6.75
N TYR A 53 -2.11 -0.42 7.07
CA TYR A 53 -1.58 -0.91 8.34
C TYR A 53 -0.17 -0.37 8.66
N ALA A 54 0.76 -0.39 7.70
CA ALA A 54 2.11 0.15 7.87
C ALA A 54 2.20 1.69 7.89
N LEU A 55 1.10 2.38 7.55
CA LEU A 55 0.98 3.83 7.73
C LEU A 55 0.53 4.18 9.14
N ARG A 56 -0.29 3.32 9.76
CA ARG A 56 -0.83 3.50 11.11
C ARG A 56 0.14 3.00 12.18
N GLU A 57 0.66 1.80 12.01
CA GLU A 57 1.49 1.10 12.99
C GLU A 57 2.97 1.22 12.68
N ASP A 58 3.78 1.32 13.73
CA ASP A 58 5.22 1.28 13.61
C ASP A 58 5.70 -0.14 13.26
N ARG A 59 6.88 -0.23 12.63
CA ARG A 59 7.44 -1.52 12.18
C ARG A 59 7.63 -2.44 13.40
N PRO A 60 7.12 -3.68 13.36
CA PRO A 60 7.39 -4.66 14.39
C PRO A 60 8.91 -4.92 14.56
N ALA A 61 9.29 -5.44 15.72
CA ALA A 61 10.68 -5.86 15.96
C ALA A 61 11.07 -6.99 14.99
N ASP A 62 12.35 -7.03 14.60
CA ASP A 62 12.85 -8.09 13.73
C ASP A 62 12.58 -9.47 14.32
N LEU A 63 12.16 -10.38 13.45
CA LEU A 63 11.81 -11.74 13.85
C LEU A 63 13.08 -12.52 14.23
N THR A 64 12.95 -13.38 15.24
CA THR A 64 13.99 -14.31 15.67
C THR A 64 13.47 -15.75 15.59
N GLY A 65 14.34 -16.73 15.86
CA GLY A 65 13.92 -18.14 15.96
C GLY A 65 12.83 -18.37 17.02
N ALA A 66 12.81 -17.56 18.08
CA ALA A 66 11.85 -17.66 19.19
C ALA A 66 10.57 -16.86 18.97
N SER A 67 10.42 -16.16 17.83
CA SER A 67 9.23 -15.34 17.59
C SER A 67 7.95 -16.16 17.53
N THR A 68 6.91 -15.66 18.20
CA THR A 68 5.59 -16.29 18.24
C THR A 68 4.90 -16.21 16.89
N VAL A 69 3.84 -17.00 16.71
CA VAL A 69 3.04 -16.98 15.48
C VAL A 69 2.44 -15.59 15.25
N GLU A 70 1.95 -14.95 16.31
CA GLU A 70 1.33 -13.63 16.26
C GLU A 70 2.34 -12.55 15.82
N GLN A 71 3.59 -12.62 16.30
CA GLN A 71 4.64 -11.71 15.87
C GLN A 71 4.98 -11.88 14.39
N ARG A 72 5.02 -13.12 13.89
CA ARG A 72 5.28 -13.42 12.47
C ARG A 72 4.14 -12.91 11.59
N VAL A 73 2.90 -13.15 11.99
CA VAL A 73 1.69 -12.66 11.28
C VAL A 73 1.66 -11.13 11.25
N ALA A 74 2.00 -10.47 12.37
CA ALA A 74 2.06 -9.02 12.43
C ALA A 74 3.14 -8.44 11.50
N MET A 75 4.33 -9.06 11.48
CA MET A 75 5.41 -8.66 10.55
C MET A 75 4.99 -8.84 9.10
N GLU A 76 4.43 -9.98 8.72
CA GLU A 76 3.98 -10.24 7.35
C GLU A 76 2.89 -9.26 6.91
N LYS A 77 1.90 -9.00 7.78
CA LYS A 77 0.86 -8.00 7.53
C LYS A 77 1.46 -6.61 7.30
N TRP A 78 2.42 -6.22 8.15
CA TRP A 78 3.12 -4.95 8.05
C TRP A 78 3.94 -4.84 6.76
N GLU A 79 4.75 -5.84 6.42
CA GLU A 79 5.59 -5.84 5.22
C GLU A 79 4.75 -5.79 3.94
N ARG A 80 3.67 -6.57 3.87
CA ARG A 80 2.74 -6.54 2.74
C ARG A 80 2.08 -5.17 2.56
N SER A 81 1.55 -4.60 3.64
CA SER A 81 0.95 -3.26 3.62
C SER A 81 1.99 -2.24 3.16
N ASN A 82 3.16 -2.23 3.77
CA ASN A 82 4.26 -1.31 3.47
C ASN A 82 4.69 -1.37 1.99
N HIS A 83 4.91 -2.57 1.45
CA HIS A 83 5.32 -2.75 0.06
C HIS A 83 4.26 -2.24 -0.92
N MET A 84 3.00 -2.62 -0.71
CA MET A 84 1.92 -2.22 -1.60
C MET A 84 1.62 -0.72 -1.53
N SER A 85 1.65 -0.11 -0.34
CA SER A 85 1.49 1.35 -0.21
C SER A 85 2.58 2.10 -0.98
N LEU A 86 3.83 1.65 -0.89
CA LEU A 86 4.94 2.24 -1.63
C LEU A 86 4.73 2.17 -3.14
N MET A 87 4.27 1.02 -3.67
CA MET A 87 3.99 0.89 -5.10
C MET A 87 2.91 1.87 -5.57
N ILE A 88 1.80 1.99 -4.83
CA ILE A 88 0.67 2.87 -5.18
C ILE A 88 1.08 4.35 -5.10
N MET A 89 1.76 4.75 -4.02
CA MET A 89 2.24 6.12 -3.87
C MET A 89 3.25 6.47 -4.97
N LYS A 90 4.23 5.61 -5.24
CA LYS A 90 5.22 5.85 -6.30
C LYS A 90 4.58 5.91 -7.69
N HIS A 91 3.57 5.09 -7.96
CA HIS A 91 2.85 5.10 -9.23
C HIS A 91 2.19 6.45 -9.51
N SER A 92 1.60 7.08 -8.49
CA SER A 92 0.94 8.38 -8.61
C SER A 92 1.87 9.60 -8.52
N ILE A 93 3.20 9.39 -8.42
CA ILE A 93 4.21 10.44 -8.45
C ILE A 93 4.86 10.52 -9.85
N PRO A 94 4.99 11.72 -10.43
CA PRO A 94 5.68 11.92 -11.70
C PRO A 94 7.11 11.37 -11.68
N GLU A 95 7.52 10.71 -12.77
CA GLU A 95 8.85 10.08 -12.87
C GLU A 95 10.01 11.08 -12.68
N ALA A 96 9.83 12.32 -13.14
CA ALA A 96 10.80 13.42 -12.97
C ALA A 96 11.12 13.73 -11.49
N ILE A 97 10.18 13.46 -10.58
CA ILE A 97 10.36 13.67 -9.14
C ILE A 97 10.68 12.33 -8.44
N ARG A 98 10.23 11.20 -9.01
CA ARG A 98 10.42 9.85 -8.47
C ARG A 98 11.90 9.52 -8.22
N GLY A 99 12.80 9.92 -9.14
CA GLY A 99 14.24 9.66 -9.01
C GLY A 99 14.91 10.35 -7.82
N ALA A 100 14.40 11.50 -7.39
CA ALA A 100 14.94 12.25 -6.25
C ALA A 100 14.48 11.67 -4.88
N ILE A 101 13.39 10.90 -4.86
CA ILE A 101 12.78 10.34 -3.63
C ILE A 101 13.23 8.87 -3.41
N LEU A 102 14.27 8.39 -4.11
CA LEU A 102 14.58 6.95 -4.11
C LEU A 102 15.14 6.43 -2.76
N GLU A 103 14.75 5.18 -2.45
CA GLU A 103 15.22 4.30 -1.36
C GLU A 103 14.68 4.48 0.07
N LYS A 104 13.40 4.81 0.23
CA LYS A 104 12.72 4.49 1.50
C LYS A 104 12.03 3.14 1.43
N SER A 105 12.43 2.26 2.35
CA SER A 105 11.79 0.97 2.60
C SER A 105 10.51 1.11 3.41
N ARG A 106 10.18 2.30 3.95
CA ARG A 106 9.02 2.54 4.82
C ARG A 106 8.02 3.51 4.19
N ALA A 107 6.78 3.07 4.03
CA ALA A 107 5.68 3.82 3.43
C ALA A 107 5.34 5.10 4.21
N LYS A 108 5.27 5.02 5.54
CA LYS A 108 4.99 6.17 6.43
C LYS A 108 6.01 7.29 6.24
N THR A 109 7.30 6.95 6.34
CA THR A 109 8.41 7.90 6.12
C THR A 109 8.41 8.46 4.70
N PHE A 110 8.09 7.65 3.69
CA PHE A 110 7.98 8.11 2.31
C PHE A 110 6.87 9.17 2.16
N LEU A 111 5.70 8.93 2.76
CA LEU A 111 4.58 9.87 2.73
C LEU A 111 4.90 11.18 3.44
N ASP A 112 5.60 11.12 4.57
CA ASP A 112 5.98 12.29 5.36
C ASP A 112 7.04 13.15 4.64
N GLN A 113 7.97 12.54 3.91
CA GLN A 113 8.98 13.27 3.13
C GLN A 113 8.38 14.09 1.99
N ILE A 114 7.26 13.65 1.41
CA ILE A 114 6.57 14.40 0.36
C ILE A 114 5.83 15.62 0.93
N ALA A 115 5.51 15.60 2.24
CA ALA A 115 4.79 16.68 2.91
C ALA A 115 5.66 17.91 3.24
N ASN A 116 6.99 17.74 3.24
CA ASN A 116 7.99 18.76 3.55
C ASN A 116 8.53 19.42 2.28
#